data_AF-A0A922S412-F1
#
_entry.id   AF-A0A922S412-F1
#
_cell.length_a   1.000
_cell.length_b   1.000
_cell.length_c   1.000
_cell.angle_alpha   90.00
_cell.angle_beta   90.00
_cell.angle_gamma   90.00
#
_symmetry.space_group_name_H-M   'P 1'
#
loop_
_entity.id
_entity.type
_entity.pdbx_description
1 polymer ?
#
loop_
_entity_poly.entity_id
_entity_poly.type
_entity_poly.pdbx_seq_one_letter_code
_entity_poly.pdbx_strand_id
1 'polypeptide(L)'
;MYITSNYYGTGEKVDEIYKATEDAFSQMKNVFTLNKIKPQQIVQFIVVLSQHLSPDVFSNFNEAYTGQLNRWLEEMEIDSNNLKTEYIDSYMPTRVCICVNSLSKETVYCSDEVLTISLSAIVYYGDINVFEWINSLRGLYVQSISHWAPANIGPYSQAIAVPISNIQLDDFSTCVTDYFTFYSGQIGLIPELEVIPSETGYFSDHFEALEVESWLSLRHCHRIMKANIL
;
A
#
# COMPACT_ATOMS: atom_id res chain seq x y z
N MET A 1 4.48 13.94 9.36
CA MET A 1 3.99 13.03 8.30
C MET A 1 3.23 13.85 7.29
N TYR A 2 3.40 13.57 6.00
CA TYR A 2 2.76 14.31 4.92
C TYR A 2 2.10 13.36 3.93
N ILE A 3 0.95 13.75 3.40
CA ILE A 3 0.31 13.11 2.26
C ILE A 3 0.81 13.85 1.02
N THR A 4 1.30 13.12 0.02
CA THR A 4 1.77 13.72 -1.22
C THR A 4 0.61 14.19 -2.10
N SER A 5 0.92 15.00 -3.11
CA SER A 5 0.00 15.19 -4.24
C SER A 5 -0.27 13.86 -4.96
N ASN A 6 -1.39 13.79 -5.67
CA ASN A 6 -1.66 12.70 -6.59
C ASN A 6 -0.69 12.77 -7.79
N TYR A 7 -0.06 11.65 -8.11
CA TYR A 7 0.74 11.45 -9.32
C TYR A 7 -0.07 10.63 -10.31
N TYR A 8 -0.18 11.12 -11.54
CA TYR A 8 -1.11 10.56 -12.51
C TYR A 8 -0.37 9.85 -13.64
N GLY A 9 -0.81 8.65 -13.99
CA GLY A 9 -0.39 7.96 -15.20
C GLY A 9 -1.60 7.67 -16.06
N THR A 10 -1.43 7.70 -17.38
CA THR A 10 -2.50 7.43 -18.34
C THR A 10 -2.12 6.36 -19.35
N GLY A 11 -3.08 5.57 -19.81
CA GLY A 11 -2.92 4.59 -20.88
C GLY A 11 -4.17 4.48 -21.74
N GLU A 12 -4.03 4.00 -22.97
CA GLU A 12 -5.12 3.88 -23.96
C GLU A 12 -5.75 2.46 -23.99
N LYS A 13 -5.14 1.44 -23.34
CA LYS A 13 -5.62 0.04 -23.26
C LYS A 13 -5.19 -0.67 -21.98
N VAL A 14 -5.87 -1.75 -21.58
CA VAL A 14 -5.57 -2.53 -20.34
C VAL A 14 -4.10 -2.94 -20.25
N ASP A 15 -3.48 -3.37 -21.36
CA ASP A 15 -2.05 -3.70 -21.43
C ASP A 15 -1.13 -2.49 -21.14
N GLU A 16 -1.67 -1.28 -21.17
CA GLU A 16 -0.98 -0.04 -20.84
C GLU A 16 -1.18 0.40 -19.39
N ILE A 17 -1.95 -0.31 -18.56
CA ILE A 17 -2.00 -0.01 -17.13
C ILE A 17 -0.63 -0.19 -16.47
N TYR A 18 0.15 -1.14 -16.98
CA TYR A 18 1.54 -1.34 -16.59
C TYR A 18 2.32 -0.04 -16.80
N LYS A 19 2.30 0.50 -18.03
CA LYS A 19 2.99 1.76 -18.39
C LYS A 19 2.45 2.97 -17.61
N ALA A 20 1.14 3.09 -17.48
CA ALA A 20 0.53 4.15 -16.69
C ALA A 20 1.03 4.11 -15.22
N THR A 21 1.17 2.91 -14.66
CA THR A 21 1.74 2.72 -13.32
C THR A 21 3.20 3.16 -13.28
N GLU A 22 4.03 2.79 -14.26
CA GLU A 22 5.42 3.22 -14.36
C GLU A 22 5.56 4.75 -14.48
N ASP A 23 4.69 5.40 -15.25
CA ASP A 23 4.68 6.84 -15.43
C ASP A 23 4.33 7.58 -14.13
N ALA A 24 3.31 7.11 -13.41
CA ALA A 24 2.94 7.66 -12.11
C ALA A 24 4.08 7.50 -11.08
N PHE A 25 4.72 6.33 -11.04
CA PHE A 25 5.90 6.10 -10.20
C PHE A 25 7.07 7.00 -10.59
N SER A 26 7.33 7.17 -11.88
CA SER A 26 8.43 8.01 -12.38
C SER A 26 8.24 9.47 -11.97
N GLN A 27 7.02 10.00 -12.10
CA GLN A 27 6.68 11.34 -11.63
C GLN A 27 6.89 11.49 -10.12
N MET A 28 6.38 10.55 -9.33
CA MET A 28 6.55 10.53 -7.88
C MET A 28 8.02 10.48 -7.49
N LYS A 29 8.79 9.54 -8.06
CA LYS A 29 10.22 9.36 -7.80
C LYS A 29 11.01 10.62 -8.11
N ASN A 30 10.71 11.33 -9.20
CA ASN A 30 11.34 12.61 -9.54
C ASN A 30 11.10 13.66 -8.45
N VAL A 31 9.84 13.82 -8.01
CA VAL A 31 9.51 14.79 -6.95
C VAL A 31 10.17 14.41 -5.62
N PHE A 32 10.18 13.13 -5.27
CA PHE A 32 10.80 12.66 -4.03
C PHE A 32 12.31 12.87 -4.04
N THR A 33 12.97 12.57 -5.17
CA THR A 33 14.40 12.79 -5.36
C THR A 33 14.77 14.27 -5.21
N LEU A 34 13.98 15.18 -5.81
CA LEU A 34 14.18 16.63 -5.66
C LEU A 34 14.06 17.10 -4.20
N ASN A 35 13.20 16.45 -3.42
CA ASN A 35 12.96 16.75 -2.01
C ASN A 35 13.79 15.89 -1.04
N LYS A 36 14.73 15.09 -1.56
CA LYS A 36 15.57 14.16 -0.79
C LYS A 36 14.77 13.16 0.06
N ILE A 37 13.57 12.79 -0.36
CA ILE A 37 12.73 11.78 0.28
C ILE A 37 13.14 10.41 -0.26
N LYS A 38 13.49 9.49 0.64
CA LYS A 38 13.87 8.12 0.29
C LYS A 38 12.65 7.19 0.26
N PRO A 39 12.67 6.10 -0.54
CA PRO A 39 11.55 5.16 -0.60
C PRO A 39 11.24 4.50 0.75
N GLN A 40 12.25 4.30 1.61
CA GLN A 40 12.07 3.74 2.96
C GLN A 40 11.28 4.66 3.92
N GLN A 41 11.04 5.92 3.53
CA GLN A 41 10.22 6.86 4.30
C GLN A 41 8.72 6.74 3.97
N ILE A 42 8.35 5.94 2.97
CA ILE A 42 6.96 5.74 2.57
C ILE A 42 6.31 4.73 3.52
N VAL A 43 5.24 5.14 4.20
CA VAL A 43 4.52 4.27 5.16
C VAL A 43 3.26 3.67 4.56
N GLN A 44 2.63 4.39 3.62
CA GLN A 44 1.41 3.95 2.98
C GLN A 44 1.30 4.48 1.56
N PHE A 45 0.84 3.63 0.65
CA PHE A 45 0.35 4.02 -0.66
C PHE A 45 -1.17 4.03 -0.71
N ILE A 46 -1.71 5.02 -1.41
CA ILE A 46 -3.13 5.10 -1.79
C ILE A 46 -3.15 5.11 -3.32
N VAL A 47 -3.73 4.07 -3.90
CA VAL A 47 -3.79 3.85 -5.34
C VAL A 47 -5.24 3.88 -5.77
N VAL A 48 -5.54 4.71 -6.77
CA VAL A 48 -6.87 4.85 -7.33
C VAL A 48 -6.81 4.61 -8.83
N LEU A 49 -7.57 3.64 -9.32
CA LEU A 49 -7.66 3.27 -10.73
C LEU A 49 -9.00 3.75 -11.32
N SER A 50 -9.01 4.21 -12.57
CA SER A 50 -10.26 4.54 -13.29
C SER A 50 -11.01 3.33 -13.83
N GLN A 51 -10.40 2.13 -13.78
CA GLN A 51 -10.98 0.89 -14.26
C GLN A 51 -11.38 -0.04 -13.13
N HIS A 52 -12.38 -0.88 -13.39
CA HIS A 52 -12.74 -1.98 -12.51
C HIS A 52 -11.52 -2.87 -12.25
N LEU A 53 -11.33 -3.28 -10.99
CA LEU A 53 -10.25 -4.16 -10.55
C LEU A 53 -10.52 -5.61 -11.00
N SER A 54 -10.58 -5.85 -12.31
CA SER A 54 -10.56 -7.21 -12.85
C SER A 54 -9.21 -7.89 -12.53
N PRO A 55 -9.14 -9.23 -12.52
CA PRO A 55 -7.90 -9.95 -12.27
C PRO A 55 -6.74 -9.50 -13.18
N ASP A 56 -7.00 -9.27 -14.47
CA ASP A 56 -5.98 -8.84 -15.44
C ASP A 56 -5.48 -7.42 -15.16
N VAL A 57 -6.41 -6.49 -14.92
CA VAL A 57 -6.10 -5.09 -14.57
C VAL A 57 -5.25 -5.03 -13.30
N PHE A 58 -5.69 -5.74 -12.27
CA PHE A 58 -5.01 -5.75 -10.98
C PHE A 58 -3.64 -6.45 -11.07
N SER A 59 -3.52 -7.56 -11.80
CA SER A 59 -2.25 -8.26 -11.99
C SER A 59 -1.21 -7.38 -12.69
N ASN A 60 -1.58 -6.73 -13.81
CA ASN A 60 -0.67 -5.84 -14.55
C ASN A 60 -0.25 -4.62 -13.71
N PHE A 61 -1.20 -4.01 -12.98
CA PHE A 61 -0.90 -2.94 -12.03
C PHE A 61 0.08 -3.43 -10.95
N ASN A 62 -0.19 -4.60 -10.35
CA ASN A 62 0.57 -5.10 -9.22
C ASN A 62 2.00 -5.48 -9.61
N GLU A 63 2.18 -6.04 -10.81
CA GLU A 63 3.49 -6.33 -11.38
C GLU A 63 4.31 -5.05 -11.56
N ALA A 64 3.74 -4.02 -12.22
CA ALA A 64 4.40 -2.73 -12.41
C ALA A 64 4.72 -2.05 -11.07
N TYR A 65 3.75 -1.96 -10.16
CA TYR A 65 3.91 -1.35 -8.84
C TYR A 65 5.07 -2.00 -8.06
N THR A 66 5.08 -3.33 -8.01
CA THR A 66 6.08 -4.09 -7.24
C THR A 66 7.46 -3.95 -7.88
N GLY A 67 7.55 -4.06 -9.21
CA GLY A 67 8.79 -3.87 -9.95
C GLY A 67 9.39 -2.48 -9.77
N GLN A 68 8.56 -1.43 -9.86
CA GLN A 68 9.02 -0.05 -9.70
C GLN A 68 9.49 0.26 -8.28
N LEU A 69 8.76 -0.22 -7.26
CA LEU A 69 9.14 0.01 -5.86
C LEU A 69 10.41 -0.76 -5.47
N ASN A 70 10.50 -2.05 -5.83
CA ASN A 70 11.69 -2.87 -5.53
C ASN A 70 12.94 -2.28 -6.15
N ARG A 71 12.87 -1.91 -7.44
CA ARG A 71 13.99 -1.28 -8.14
C ARG A 71 14.43 0.02 -7.46
N TRP A 72 13.49 0.83 -6.96
CA TRP A 72 13.83 2.06 -6.25
C TRP A 72 14.48 1.78 -4.88
N LEU A 73 14.04 0.74 -4.17
CA LEU A 73 14.68 0.32 -2.92
C LEU A 73 16.10 -0.20 -3.16
N GLU A 74 16.30 -1.05 -4.17
CA GLU A 74 17.61 -1.62 -4.56
C GLU A 74 18.62 -0.54 -4.96
N GLU A 75 18.21 0.45 -5.74
CA GLU A 75 19.06 1.59 -6.13
C GLU A 75 19.64 2.32 -4.90
N MET A 76 18.88 2.41 -3.80
CA MET A 76 19.32 3.04 -2.55
C MET A 76 20.21 2.14 -1.68
N GLU A 77 20.00 0.83 -1.70
CA GLU A 77 20.88 -0.12 -1.01
C GLU A 77 22.29 -0.13 -1.61
N ILE A 78 22.39 -0.07 -2.95
CA ILE A 78 23.67 -0.01 -3.66
C ILE A 78 24.46 1.25 -3.29
N ASP A 79 23.79 2.41 -3.21
CA ASP A 79 24.42 3.66 -2.77
C ASP A 79 24.93 3.57 -1.32
N SER A 80 24.23 2.82 -0.46
CA SER A 80 24.59 2.65 0.95
C SER A 80 25.75 1.67 1.19
N ASN A 81 25.87 0.60 0.39
CA ASN A 81 26.90 -0.46 0.57
C ASN A 81 28.35 0.02 0.36
N ASN A 82 28.56 1.21 -0.19
CA ASN A 82 29.87 1.87 -0.19
C ASN A 82 30.27 2.42 1.20
N LEU A 83 29.33 2.46 2.15
CA LEU A 83 29.56 2.59 3.58
C LEU A 83 29.23 1.24 4.24
N LYS A 84 30.09 0.75 5.14
CA LYS A 84 29.81 -0.46 5.92
C LYS A 84 28.57 -0.22 6.79
N THR A 85 27.40 -0.69 6.38
CA THR A 85 26.17 -0.57 7.16
C THR A 85 25.45 -1.91 7.27
N GLU A 86 24.87 -2.13 8.45
CA GLU A 86 24.11 -3.31 8.85
C GLU A 86 22.92 -3.56 7.89
N TYR A 87 22.51 -4.82 7.78
CA TYR A 87 21.42 -5.27 6.90
C TYR A 87 20.15 -4.47 7.23
N ILE A 88 19.64 -3.72 6.26
CA ILE A 88 18.37 -3.01 6.40
C ILE A 88 17.27 -4.04 6.12
N ASP A 89 16.42 -4.31 7.11
CA ASP A 89 15.20 -5.08 6.85
C ASP A 89 14.33 -4.28 5.87
N SER A 90 14.37 -4.69 4.60
CA SER A 90 13.57 -4.08 3.55
C SER A 90 12.10 -4.36 3.83
N TYR A 91 11.37 -3.30 4.15
CA TYR A 91 9.95 -3.37 4.42
C TYR A 91 9.15 -2.77 3.27
N MET A 92 8.04 -3.42 2.92
CA MET A 92 7.11 -2.87 1.92
C MET A 92 6.06 -2.01 2.62
N PRO A 93 5.73 -0.81 2.12
CA PRO A 93 4.70 0.04 2.72
C PRO A 93 3.33 -0.64 2.76
N THR A 94 2.45 -0.13 3.61
CA THR A 94 1.02 -0.50 3.52
C THR A 94 0.43 0.04 2.22
N ARG A 95 -0.65 -0.56 1.71
CA ARG A 95 -1.27 -0.16 0.46
C ARG A 95 -2.78 -0.25 0.54
N VAL A 96 -3.45 0.79 0.05
CA VAL A 96 -4.87 0.78 -0.29
C VAL A 96 -4.98 0.91 -1.80
N CYS A 97 -5.70 0.00 -2.44
CA CYS A 97 -5.97 0.03 -3.88
C CYS A 97 -7.48 -0.02 -4.08
N ILE A 98 -8.03 0.99 -4.76
CA ILE A 98 -9.45 1.11 -5.04
C ILE A 98 -9.67 1.53 -6.50
N CYS A 99 -10.85 1.26 -7.03
CA CYS A 99 -11.29 1.80 -8.31
C CYS A 99 -12.38 2.85 -8.12
N VAL A 100 -12.43 3.80 -9.05
CA VAL A 100 -13.50 4.81 -9.14
C VAL A 100 -13.92 4.96 -10.60
N ASN A 101 -15.20 5.24 -10.83
CA ASN A 101 -15.74 5.37 -12.20
C ASN A 101 -15.16 6.58 -12.96
N SER A 102 -14.62 7.58 -12.28
CA SER A 102 -13.91 8.71 -12.90
C SER A 102 -12.98 9.40 -11.90
N LEU A 103 -11.79 9.79 -12.37
CA LEU A 103 -10.84 10.63 -11.61
C LEU A 103 -10.94 12.13 -11.97
N SER A 104 -11.81 12.55 -12.91
CA SER A 104 -11.98 13.95 -13.29
C SER A 104 -13.10 14.65 -12.50
N LYS A 105 -12.88 15.92 -12.13
CA LYS A 105 -13.91 16.82 -11.55
C LYS A 105 -14.73 17.55 -12.61
N GLU A 106 -14.32 17.48 -13.87
CA GLU A 106 -14.98 18.15 -14.98
C GLU A 106 -15.69 17.10 -15.84
N THR A 107 -17.02 17.20 -15.84
CA THR A 107 -18.00 16.65 -16.79
C THR A 107 -17.70 15.27 -17.38
N VAL A 108 -18.48 14.29 -16.94
CA VAL A 108 -18.51 12.91 -17.39
C VAL A 108 -18.65 12.81 -18.91
N TYR A 109 -17.56 12.45 -19.59
CA TYR A 109 -17.62 11.48 -20.66
C TYR A 109 -16.84 10.26 -20.18
N CYS A 110 -17.55 9.16 -19.88
CA CYS A 110 -16.94 7.84 -19.84
C CYS A 110 -16.36 7.58 -21.23
N SER A 111 -15.05 7.73 -21.36
CA SER A 111 -14.31 6.98 -22.37
C SER A 111 -13.71 5.80 -21.62
N ASP A 112 -14.20 4.59 -21.93
CA ASP A 112 -13.53 3.34 -21.54
C ASP A 112 -12.13 3.22 -22.18
N GLU A 113 -11.72 4.20 -22.99
CA GLU A 113 -10.47 4.21 -23.75
C GLU A 113 -9.30 4.80 -22.96
N VAL A 114 -9.52 5.59 -21.89
CA VAL A 114 -8.41 6.17 -21.12
C VAL A 114 -8.34 5.62 -19.70
N LEU A 115 -7.36 4.76 -19.50
CA LEU A 115 -6.88 4.34 -18.19
C LEU A 115 -6.21 5.49 -17.48
N THR A 116 -6.57 5.68 -16.22
CA THR A 116 -5.86 6.59 -15.33
C THR A 116 -5.56 5.88 -14.03
N ILE A 117 -4.31 5.98 -13.59
CA ILE A 117 -3.89 5.65 -12.24
C ILE A 117 -3.54 6.95 -11.50
N SER A 118 -4.01 7.06 -10.28
CA SER A 118 -3.56 8.08 -9.32
C SER A 118 -2.83 7.37 -8.20
N LEU A 119 -1.56 7.72 -8.04
CA LEU A 119 -0.68 7.24 -6.99
C LEU A 119 -0.45 8.36 -5.97
N SER A 120 -0.74 8.07 -4.71
CA SER A 120 -0.44 8.95 -3.59
C SER A 120 0.30 8.16 -2.52
N ALA A 121 1.18 8.84 -1.79
CA ALA A 121 1.95 8.25 -0.72
C ALA A 121 1.84 9.08 0.56
N ILE A 122 1.81 8.39 1.68
CA ILE A 122 2.02 8.96 2.99
C ILE A 122 3.49 8.72 3.34
N VAL A 123 4.18 9.82 3.63
CA VAL A 123 5.61 9.79 3.93
C VAL A 123 5.87 10.29 5.34
N TYR A 124 6.79 9.62 6.01
CA TYR A 124 7.44 10.16 7.18
C TYR A 124 8.50 11.19 6.74
N TYR A 125 8.33 12.41 7.21
CA TYR A 125 9.23 13.51 6.91
C TYR A 125 9.76 14.04 8.24
N GLY A 126 11.05 13.83 8.45
CA GLY A 126 11.77 14.26 9.64
C GLY A 126 13.27 14.00 9.48
N ASP A 127 14.09 14.75 10.22
CA ASP A 127 15.54 14.59 10.29
C ASP A 127 15.91 13.39 11.18
N ILE A 128 15.46 12.19 10.80
CA ILE A 128 15.86 10.95 11.46
C ILE A 128 16.75 10.14 10.53
N ASN A 129 17.70 9.41 11.10
CA ASN A 129 18.47 8.44 10.33
C ASN A 129 17.51 7.36 9.80
N VAL A 130 17.58 7.05 8.50
CA VAL A 130 16.69 6.06 7.86
C VAL A 130 16.83 4.67 8.50
N PHE A 131 18.01 4.31 9.00
CA PHE A 131 18.23 3.06 9.71
C PHE A 131 17.49 3.05 11.06
N GLU A 132 17.61 4.12 11.85
CA GLU A 132 16.88 4.27 13.10
C GLU A 132 15.37 4.28 12.87
N TRP A 133 14.93 4.96 11.80
CA TRP A 133 13.54 4.97 11.37
C TRP A 133 13.02 3.56 11.11
N ILE A 134 13.67 2.80 10.23
CA ILE A 134 13.22 1.45 9.86
C ILE A 134 13.16 0.54 11.09
N ASN A 135 14.21 0.57 11.92
CA ASN A 135 14.27 -0.24 13.14
C ASN A 135 13.26 0.18 14.22
N SER A 136 12.71 1.40 14.12
CA SER A 136 11.67 1.87 15.02
C SER A 136 10.25 1.43 14.60
N LEU A 137 10.08 1.03 13.34
CA LEU A 137 8.79 0.57 12.80
C LEU A 137 8.45 -0.82 13.31
N ARG A 138 7.15 -1.08 13.47
CA ARG A 138 6.64 -2.43 13.67
C ARG A 138 5.70 -2.78 12.54
N GLY A 139 6.08 -3.75 11.73
CA GLY A 139 5.29 -4.17 10.56
C GLY A 139 4.70 -5.57 10.75
N LEU A 140 3.47 -5.74 10.29
CA LEU A 140 2.92 -7.06 10.01
C LEU A 140 3.09 -7.35 8.52
N TYR A 141 4.18 -8.03 8.20
CA TYR A 141 4.52 -8.46 6.85
C TYR A 141 3.85 -9.79 6.53
N VAL A 142 3.18 -9.86 5.39
CA VAL A 142 2.63 -11.10 4.90
C VAL A 142 3.53 -11.61 3.79
N GLN A 143 4.23 -12.73 4.05
CA GLN A 143 5.19 -13.35 3.14
C GLN A 143 4.61 -14.56 2.38
N SER A 144 3.39 -15.01 2.71
CA SER A 144 2.72 -16.17 2.11
C SER A 144 1.21 -16.16 2.38
N ILE A 145 0.46 -17.10 1.78
CA ILE A 145 -0.98 -17.35 2.02
C ILE A 145 -1.28 -17.30 3.51
N SER A 146 -2.03 -16.28 3.93
CA SER A 146 -2.37 -16.06 5.33
C SER A 146 -3.86 -16.30 5.54
N HIS A 147 -4.17 -17.22 6.45
CA HIS A 147 -5.54 -17.43 6.94
C HIS A 147 -6.10 -16.23 7.72
N TRP A 148 -5.26 -15.23 8.00
CA TRP A 148 -5.63 -14.00 8.71
C TRP A 148 -5.96 -12.84 7.77
N ALA A 149 -5.32 -12.77 6.60
CA ALA A 149 -5.54 -11.72 5.61
C ALA A 149 -5.02 -12.16 4.21
N PRO A 150 -5.67 -11.74 3.10
CA PRO A 150 -5.28 -12.17 1.75
C PRO A 150 -3.83 -11.82 1.40
N ALA A 151 -3.07 -12.77 0.89
CA ALA A 151 -1.62 -12.63 0.69
C ALA A 151 -1.15 -12.72 -0.77
N ASN A 152 -2.04 -13.02 -1.71
CA ASN A 152 -1.67 -13.37 -3.08
C ASN A 152 -1.39 -12.17 -4.00
N ILE A 153 -1.36 -10.96 -3.45
CA ILE A 153 -1.29 -9.72 -4.25
C ILE A 153 0.08 -9.05 -4.20
N GLY A 154 1.14 -9.85 -4.08
CA GLY A 154 2.53 -9.40 -3.98
C GLY A 154 2.96 -9.02 -2.55
N PRO A 155 4.22 -8.62 -2.35
CA PRO A 155 4.74 -8.27 -1.04
C PRO A 155 4.22 -6.88 -0.60
N TYR A 156 3.52 -6.83 0.53
CA TYR A 156 3.10 -5.59 1.19
C TYR A 156 2.96 -5.82 2.70
N SER A 157 2.95 -4.73 3.46
CA SER A 157 2.59 -4.80 4.87
C SER A 157 1.09 -4.78 5.06
N GLN A 158 0.52 -5.70 5.82
CA GLN A 158 -0.89 -5.59 6.26
C GLN A 158 -1.08 -4.40 7.19
N ALA A 159 -0.08 -4.13 8.01
CA ALA A 159 -0.06 -2.97 8.87
C ALA A 159 1.37 -2.54 9.21
N ILE A 160 1.55 -1.24 9.43
CA ILE A 160 2.81 -0.63 9.88
C ILE A 160 2.48 0.33 11.01
N ALA A 161 3.02 0.06 12.19
CA ALA A 161 2.98 0.95 13.33
C ALA A 161 4.22 1.85 13.33
N VAL A 162 3.96 3.14 13.23
CA VAL A 162 4.95 4.23 13.27
C VAL A 162 4.99 4.79 14.68
N PRO A 163 6.17 4.92 15.32
CA PRO A 163 6.25 5.52 16.64
C PRO A 163 5.82 6.98 16.59
N ILE A 164 4.90 7.36 17.48
CA ILE A 164 4.58 8.75 17.79
C ILE A 164 5.33 9.06 19.08
N SER A 165 6.24 10.03 19.04
CA SER A 165 6.87 10.51 20.25
C SER A 165 5.79 11.16 21.13
N ASN A 166 5.33 10.47 22.18
CA ASN A 166 4.40 11.08 23.12
C ASN A 166 5.15 11.87 24.21
N ILE A 167 4.67 13.11 24.33
CA ILE A 167 4.88 14.16 25.32
C ILE A 167 5.38 13.59 26.66
N GLN A 168 6.49 14.12 27.15
CA GLN A 168 6.95 13.89 28.53
C GLN A 168 5.81 14.24 29.50
N LEU A 169 5.12 13.23 30.02
CA LEU A 169 4.37 13.35 31.26
C LEU A 169 5.30 12.99 32.40
N ASP A 170 5.92 14.03 32.97
CA ASP A 170 6.63 14.12 34.25
C ASP A 170 7.76 13.10 34.54
N ASP A 171 8.75 13.59 35.29
CA ASP A 171 10.13 13.09 35.46
C ASP A 171 10.34 11.65 36.00
N PHE A 172 9.33 10.79 36.07
CA PHE A 172 9.45 9.45 36.68
C PHE A 172 8.74 8.28 35.97
N SER A 173 8.20 8.46 34.76
CA SER A 173 7.49 7.39 34.04
C SER A 173 8.33 6.79 32.90
N THR A 174 8.39 5.45 32.82
CA THR A 174 8.86 4.70 31.64
C THR A 174 8.32 5.32 30.36
N CYS A 175 9.19 5.63 29.41
CA CYS A 175 8.80 6.17 28.10
C CYS A 175 7.92 5.12 27.40
N VAL A 176 6.60 5.32 27.42
CA VAL A 176 5.67 4.52 26.62
C VAL A 176 5.70 5.12 25.22
N THR A 177 6.36 4.43 24.30
CA THR A 177 6.28 4.79 22.88
C THR A 177 4.89 4.42 22.39
N ASP A 178 4.05 5.42 22.15
CA ASP A 178 2.79 5.22 21.46
C ASP A 178 3.03 5.08 19.95
N TYR A 179 2.12 4.37 19.28
CA TYR A 179 2.25 4.08 17.85
C TYR A 179 1.01 4.51 17.08
N PHE A 180 1.23 5.07 15.90
CA PHE A 180 0.20 5.28 14.88
C PHE A 180 0.27 4.14 13.87
N THR A 181 -0.79 3.35 13.74
CA THR A 181 -0.79 2.19 12.85
C THR A 181 -1.52 2.47 11.54
N PHE A 182 -0.80 2.32 10.43
CA PHE A 182 -1.37 2.24 9.08
C PHE A 182 -1.83 0.82 8.82
N TYR A 183 -2.98 0.67 8.19
CA TYR A 183 -3.52 -0.62 7.75
C TYR A 183 -3.71 -0.60 6.24
N SER A 184 -3.41 -1.71 5.59
CA SER A 184 -3.72 -1.92 4.17
C SER A 184 -5.22 -2.13 3.95
N GLY A 185 -5.67 -1.92 2.72
CA GLY A 185 -7.06 -2.18 2.33
C GLY A 185 -7.42 -3.66 2.57
N GLN A 186 -8.61 -3.90 3.14
CA GLN A 186 -9.08 -5.26 3.43
C GLN A 186 -10.16 -5.67 2.44
N ILE A 187 -9.94 -6.81 1.81
CA ILE A 187 -10.86 -7.40 0.82
C ILE A 187 -11.62 -8.54 1.50
N GLY A 188 -12.92 -8.66 1.21
CA GLY A 188 -13.81 -9.70 1.72
C GLY A 188 -13.59 -11.09 1.10
N LEU A 189 -12.33 -11.51 0.91
CA LEU A 189 -11.98 -12.79 0.30
C LEU A 189 -12.14 -13.95 1.28
N ILE A 190 -12.42 -15.15 0.77
CA ILE A 190 -12.34 -16.37 1.56
C ILE A 190 -10.86 -16.75 1.69
N PRO A 191 -10.24 -16.73 2.89
CA PRO A 191 -8.79 -16.86 3.02
C PRO A 191 -8.20 -18.15 2.44
N GLU A 192 -8.93 -19.27 2.55
CA GLU A 192 -8.49 -20.58 2.07
C GLU A 192 -8.58 -20.72 0.55
N LEU A 193 -9.43 -19.93 -0.11
CA LEU A 193 -9.68 -20.00 -1.55
C LEU A 193 -9.09 -18.83 -2.32
N GLU A 194 -8.85 -17.70 -1.64
CA GLU A 194 -8.44 -16.42 -2.24
C GLU A 194 -9.40 -15.92 -3.32
N VAL A 195 -10.68 -16.27 -3.18
CA VAL A 195 -11.77 -15.92 -4.10
C VAL A 195 -12.80 -15.05 -3.39
N ILE A 196 -13.40 -14.12 -4.12
CA ILE A 196 -14.50 -13.27 -3.64
C ILE A 196 -15.77 -14.13 -3.55
N PRO A 197 -16.53 -14.13 -2.45
CA PRO A 197 -17.80 -14.82 -2.32
C PRO A 197 -18.71 -14.74 -3.56
N SER A 198 -18.88 -13.56 -4.17
CA SER A 198 -19.67 -13.39 -5.40
C SER A 198 -19.19 -14.19 -6.61
N GLU A 199 -17.91 -14.55 -6.67
CA GLU A 199 -17.29 -15.29 -7.78
C GLU A 199 -17.36 -16.81 -7.58
N THR A 200 -17.77 -17.28 -6.40
CA THR A 200 -17.79 -18.72 -6.08
C THR A 200 -18.95 -19.49 -6.72
N GLY A 201 -20.00 -18.79 -7.15
CA GLY A 201 -21.24 -19.41 -7.62
C GLY A 201 -22.09 -20.07 -6.52
N TYR A 202 -21.71 -19.97 -5.24
CA TYR A 202 -22.46 -20.54 -4.12
C TYR A 202 -23.67 -19.70 -3.69
N PHE A 203 -23.65 -18.40 -3.97
CA PHE A 203 -24.73 -17.48 -3.60
C PHE A 203 -25.69 -17.30 -4.76
N SER A 204 -26.99 -17.47 -4.49
CA SER A 204 -28.05 -17.24 -5.49
C SER A 204 -28.36 -15.76 -5.70
N ASP A 205 -28.10 -14.93 -4.69
CA ASP A 205 -28.31 -13.48 -4.73
C ASP A 205 -26.99 -12.73 -4.50
N HIS A 206 -26.80 -11.64 -5.24
CA HIS A 206 -25.61 -10.79 -5.12
C HIS A 206 -25.55 -10.09 -3.76
N PHE A 207 -26.69 -9.74 -3.17
CA PHE A 207 -26.70 -9.10 -1.84
C PHE A 207 -26.24 -10.06 -0.73
N GLU A 208 -26.57 -11.35 -0.82
CA GLU A 208 -26.08 -12.36 0.13
C GLU A 208 -24.56 -12.51 0.04
N ALA A 209 -24.00 -12.54 -1.18
CA ALA A 209 -22.56 -12.55 -1.37
C ALA A 209 -21.89 -11.28 -0.80
N LEU A 210 -22.48 -10.11 -1.04
CA LEU A 210 -21.97 -8.83 -0.56
C LEU A 210 -22.00 -8.72 0.98
N GLU A 211 -23.02 -9.28 1.64
CA GLU A 211 -23.08 -9.35 3.10
C GLU A 211 -21.90 -10.17 3.65
N VAL A 212 -21.62 -11.32 3.03
CA VAL A 212 -20.48 -12.17 3.42
C VAL A 212 -19.15 -11.48 3.15
N GLU A 213 -18.98 -10.83 2.01
CA GLU A 213 -17.80 -10.01 1.68
C GLU A 213 -17.58 -8.90 2.71
N SER A 214 -18.65 -8.19 3.06
CA SER A 214 -18.62 -7.13 4.07
C SER A 214 -18.19 -7.68 5.43
N TRP A 215 -18.78 -8.80 5.86
CA TRP A 215 -18.41 -9.44 7.11
C TRP A 215 -16.96 -9.93 7.11
N LEU A 216 -16.49 -10.53 6.02
CA LEU A 216 -15.11 -11.00 5.87
C LEU A 216 -14.13 -9.83 5.94
N SER A 217 -14.40 -8.71 5.26
CA SER A 217 -13.55 -7.51 5.30
C SER A 217 -13.39 -6.98 6.74
N LEU A 218 -14.49 -6.87 7.49
CA LEU A 218 -14.49 -6.45 8.89
C LEU A 218 -13.75 -7.45 9.79
N ARG A 219 -13.95 -8.76 9.55
CA ARG A 219 -13.25 -9.82 10.28
C ARG A 219 -11.74 -9.74 10.05
N HIS A 220 -11.29 -9.48 8.83
CA HIS A 220 -9.87 -9.29 8.50
C HIS A 220 -9.31 -8.06 9.22
N CYS A 221 -9.99 -6.90 9.15
CA CYS A 221 -9.62 -5.71 9.92
C CYS A 221 -9.45 -6.02 11.42
N HIS A 222 -10.48 -6.60 12.04
CA HIS A 222 -10.47 -6.90 13.47
C HIS A 222 -9.34 -7.88 13.85
N ARG A 223 -9.06 -8.85 12.99
CA ARG A 223 -7.96 -9.81 13.18
C ARG A 223 -6.59 -9.15 13.15
N ILE A 224 -6.34 -8.29 12.16
CA ILE A 224 -5.07 -7.56 12.04
C ILE A 224 -4.90 -6.61 13.23
N MET A 225 -5.97 -5.93 13.65
CA MET A 225 -5.95 -5.08 14.84
C MET A 225 -5.62 -5.85 16.12
N LYS A 226 -6.07 -7.11 16.24
CA LYS A 226 -5.77 -7.99 17.37
C LYS A 226 -4.40 -8.64 17.32
N ALA A 227 -3.70 -8.63 16.19
CA ALA A 227 -2.42 -9.31 16.03
C ALA A 227 -1.27 -8.68 16.84
N ASN A 228 -1.55 -7.74 17.76
CA ASN A 228 -0.59 -7.01 18.59
C ASN A 228 0.66 -6.60 17.82
N ILE A 229 0.50 -5.58 16.97
CA ILE A 229 1.62 -4.81 16.42
C ILE A 229 2.08 -3.74 17.46
N LEU A 230 1.56 -3.83 18.70
CA LEU A 230 1.76 -2.94 19.85
C LEU A 230 2.56 -3.63 20.96
#